data_AF-A0A857J9I3-F1
#
_entry.id   AF-A0A857J9I3-F1
#
_cell.length_a   1.000
_cell.length_b   1.000
_cell.length_c   1.000
_cell.angle_alpha   90.00
_cell.angle_beta   90.00
_cell.angle_gamma   90.00
#
_symmetry.space_group_name_H-M   'P 1'
#
loop_
_entity.id
_entity.type
_entity.pdbx_description
1 polymer ?
#
loop_
_entity_poly.entity_id
_entity_poly.type
_entity_poly.pdbx_seq_one_letter_code
_entity_poly.pdbx_strand_id
1 'polypeptide(L)'
;MSASAYPEYPDELSSTFWEKKSKSGWEAKSDLADKLKALHKRSDAIDWKLFAEGWTRSIKTVAELQAEAGKRSKLFGSGVLALKKDAAAAVAAARAAEKKADKELLATLKTIGKAADAYSAAIDHCGEALKQAIENAEEALGDEDDEDSAPSALLDPRALLKQLTLCRKDPERSVKFAYVDGKDKQPALMAVHPRMRARGLFNKLQAAAGVKTGTYGTAWVEGSALMLQLDKPQSGVVKKVRVPVKACGFRIAKVVLWNEDGSVFEQDESPEDTPADAAPAAQPPAAPAAAGTAAAEDPRAAQVQALRKALQPDFERLQRGPLTPALRESFQPFANAWAMAQDSTDKGLHERALLILKKVADSGALRRLRQALEADAAAPAPAPAGSHKPAPSLVVLQGARLVWDGMRKSVQSQFGTIQSAVLAGVRAHNADPEQEDEFDETEVQAQLQALFVSLDRMDRGLIDKLDQALGVEGAQRDARYAEAELLIRQFRGFAASDPMLAFIDDNGFAPTEIRASMDRALGELEKQL
;
A
#
# COMPACT_ATOMS: atom_id res chain seq x y z
N MET A 1 -25.43 21.95 -19.26
CA MET A 1 -25.17 20.65 -19.92
C MET A 1 -24.45 19.81 -18.88
N SER A 2 -25.09 18.78 -18.32
CA SER A 2 -24.36 17.83 -17.48
C SER A 2 -23.34 17.15 -18.37
N ALA A 3 -22.06 17.28 -18.05
CA ALA A 3 -21.02 16.52 -18.73
C ALA A 3 -21.34 15.04 -18.50
N SER A 4 -21.41 14.24 -19.57
CA SER A 4 -21.59 12.80 -19.45
C SER A 4 -20.57 12.24 -18.46
N ALA A 5 -21.03 11.46 -17.47
CA ALA A 5 -20.14 10.88 -16.46
C ALA A 5 -19.14 9.85 -17.02
N TYR A 6 -19.32 9.39 -18.26
CA TYR A 6 -18.39 8.47 -18.94
C TYR A 6 -17.59 9.19 -20.03
N PRO A 7 -16.33 8.80 -20.24
CA PRO A 7 -15.44 9.44 -21.20
C PRO A 7 -15.86 9.11 -22.63
N GLU A 8 -16.40 10.08 -23.36
CA GLU A 8 -16.60 9.96 -24.81
C GLU A 8 -15.25 9.86 -25.52
N TYR A 9 -15.16 8.99 -26.54
CA TYR A 9 -13.94 8.85 -27.33
C TYR A 9 -13.73 10.10 -28.18
N PRO A 10 -12.63 10.87 -27.99
CA PRO A 10 -12.44 12.12 -28.70
C PRO A 10 -12.29 11.92 -30.21
N ASP A 11 -12.97 12.74 -31.01
CA ASP A 11 -12.89 12.71 -32.47
C ASP A 11 -11.45 12.87 -32.96
N GLU A 12 -10.61 13.65 -32.25
CA GLU A 12 -9.20 13.87 -32.57
C GLU A 12 -8.34 12.60 -32.47
N LEU A 13 -8.78 11.60 -31.72
CA LEU A 13 -8.10 10.30 -31.61
C LEU A 13 -8.56 9.30 -32.68
N SER A 14 -9.69 9.56 -33.33
CA SER A 14 -10.27 8.67 -34.34
C SER A 14 -9.40 8.59 -35.60
N SER A 15 -9.45 7.45 -36.29
CA SER A 15 -8.74 7.28 -37.56
C SER A 15 -9.17 8.30 -38.61
N THR A 16 -10.45 8.65 -38.64
CA THR A 16 -10.98 9.62 -39.59
C THR A 16 -10.34 11.00 -39.45
N PHE A 17 -10.00 11.43 -38.24
CA PHE A 17 -9.41 12.74 -37.99
C PHE A 17 -7.99 12.82 -38.58
N TRP A 18 -7.12 11.88 -38.24
CA TRP A 18 -5.73 11.93 -38.69
C TRP A 18 -5.54 11.44 -40.13
N GLU A 19 -6.40 10.56 -40.65
CA GLU A 19 -6.41 10.20 -42.08
C GLU A 19 -6.85 11.38 -42.96
N LYS A 20 -7.83 12.18 -42.53
CA LYS A 20 -8.21 13.40 -43.25
C LYS A 20 -7.09 14.44 -43.27
N LYS A 21 -6.23 14.43 -42.24
CA LYS A 21 -5.02 15.25 -42.15
C LYS A 21 -3.81 14.64 -42.88
N SER A 22 -3.89 13.40 -43.37
CA SER A 22 -2.76 12.68 -44.01
C SER A 22 -2.16 13.34 -45.26
N LYS A 23 -2.84 14.31 -45.87
CA LYS A 23 -2.25 15.18 -46.90
C LYS A 23 -1.00 15.95 -46.41
N SER A 24 -0.79 16.03 -45.09
CA SER A 24 0.41 16.61 -44.45
C SER A 24 1.50 15.59 -44.09
N GLY A 25 1.62 14.47 -44.80
CA GLY A 25 2.72 13.52 -44.62
C GLY A 25 2.58 12.53 -43.45
N TRP A 26 1.34 12.27 -42.99
CA TRP A 26 1.11 11.23 -41.97
C TRP A 26 1.27 9.82 -42.55
N GLU A 27 2.19 9.03 -42.00
CA GLU A 27 2.32 7.62 -42.37
C GLU A 27 1.29 6.76 -41.64
N ALA A 28 0.38 6.15 -42.41
CA ALA A 28 -0.66 5.24 -41.88
C ALA A 28 -0.11 3.98 -41.18
N LYS A 29 1.21 3.75 -41.27
CA LYS A 29 1.97 2.65 -40.63
C LYS A 29 2.91 3.14 -39.52
N SER A 30 2.69 4.35 -38.99
CA SER A 30 3.46 4.84 -37.85
C SER A 30 3.05 4.13 -36.56
N ASP A 31 3.99 4.00 -35.61
CA ASP A 31 3.72 3.44 -34.27
C ASP A 31 2.55 4.15 -33.59
N LEU A 32 2.46 5.48 -33.74
CA LEU A 32 1.34 6.27 -33.22
C LEU A 32 -0.01 5.87 -33.83
N ALA A 33 -0.08 5.63 -35.15
CA ALA A 33 -1.32 5.18 -35.78
C ALA A 33 -1.75 3.81 -35.22
N ASP A 34 -0.81 2.90 -34.97
CA ASP A 34 -1.10 1.60 -34.37
C ASP A 34 -1.57 1.73 -32.92
N LYS A 35 -0.96 2.61 -32.12
CA LYS A 35 -1.43 2.91 -30.75
C LYS A 35 -2.84 3.50 -30.74
N LEU A 36 -3.14 4.45 -31.63
CA LEU A 36 -4.47 5.07 -31.72
C LEU A 36 -5.54 4.06 -32.13
N LYS A 37 -5.25 3.21 -33.13
CA LYS A 37 -6.17 2.12 -33.53
C LYS A 37 -6.40 1.12 -32.40
N ALA A 38 -5.35 0.74 -31.66
CA ALA A 38 -5.47 -0.16 -30.51
C ALA A 38 -6.30 0.47 -29.39
N LEU A 39 -6.07 1.75 -29.09
CA LEU A 39 -6.84 2.52 -28.10
C LEU A 39 -8.32 2.62 -28.50
N HIS A 40 -8.61 2.97 -29.76
CA HIS A 40 -9.99 3.04 -30.28
C HIS A 40 -10.70 1.69 -30.17
N LYS A 41 -10.08 0.62 -30.68
CA LYS A 41 -10.63 -0.73 -30.63
C LYS A 41 -10.94 -1.20 -29.21
N ARG A 42 -10.07 -0.87 -28.24
CA ARG A 42 -10.30 -1.21 -26.83
C ARG A 42 -11.39 -0.35 -26.22
N SER A 43 -11.46 0.94 -26.55
CA SER A 43 -12.53 1.84 -26.10
C SER A 43 -13.90 1.35 -26.58
N ASP A 44 -14.00 0.93 -27.85
CA ASP A 44 -15.24 0.40 -28.45
C ASP A 44 -15.68 -0.93 -27.82
N ALA A 45 -14.74 -1.70 -27.27
CA ALA A 45 -15.03 -2.97 -26.61
C ALA A 45 -15.61 -2.80 -25.20
N ILE A 46 -15.59 -1.59 -24.62
CA ILE A 46 -16.14 -1.33 -23.29
C ILE A 46 -17.61 -0.97 -23.41
N ASP A 47 -18.45 -1.67 -22.65
CA ASP A 47 -19.85 -1.30 -22.51
C ASP A 47 -20.01 -0.10 -21.56
N TRP A 48 -19.83 1.10 -22.12
CA TRP A 48 -19.95 2.36 -21.39
C TRP A 48 -21.35 2.60 -20.80
N LYS A 49 -22.38 1.87 -21.26
CA LYS A 49 -23.75 1.99 -20.73
C LYS A 49 -23.84 1.53 -19.27
N LEU A 50 -22.94 0.64 -18.83
CA LEU A 50 -22.87 0.24 -17.43
C LEU A 50 -22.49 1.40 -16.52
N PHE A 51 -21.76 2.41 -17.02
CA PHE A 51 -21.36 3.60 -16.28
C PHE A 51 -22.31 4.79 -16.49
N ALA A 52 -23.48 4.58 -17.11
CA ALA A 52 -24.44 5.65 -17.34
C ALA A 52 -24.94 6.27 -16.02
N GLU A 53 -25.15 7.59 -16.03
CA GLU A 53 -25.69 8.30 -14.87
C GLU A 53 -27.02 7.69 -14.41
N GLY A 54 -27.17 7.56 -13.09
CA GLY A 54 -28.40 7.05 -12.50
C GLY A 54 -28.61 5.55 -12.64
N TRP A 55 -27.59 4.76 -13.00
CA TRP A 55 -27.66 3.29 -12.98
C TRP A 55 -28.15 2.73 -11.64
N THR A 56 -27.86 3.45 -10.55
CA THR A 56 -28.28 3.10 -9.19
C THR A 56 -29.76 3.34 -8.89
N ARG A 57 -30.50 4.09 -9.72
CA ARG A 57 -31.92 4.44 -9.46
C ARG A 57 -32.86 3.25 -9.49
N SER A 58 -32.48 2.17 -10.17
CA SER A 58 -33.29 0.95 -10.27
C SER A 58 -33.06 -0.04 -9.13
N ILE A 59 -32.04 0.22 -8.31
CA ILE A 59 -31.56 -0.69 -7.27
C ILE A 59 -32.38 -0.44 -6.01
N LYS A 60 -32.90 -1.51 -5.41
CA LYS A 60 -33.82 -1.41 -4.26
C LYS A 60 -33.21 -1.94 -2.97
N THR A 61 -32.14 -2.71 -3.06
CA THR A 61 -31.51 -3.32 -1.88
C THR A 61 -29.99 -3.10 -1.91
N VAL A 62 -29.38 -3.08 -0.73
CA VAL A 62 -27.92 -2.96 -0.60
C VAL A 62 -27.20 -4.15 -1.28
N ALA A 63 -27.78 -5.35 -1.22
CA ALA A 63 -27.23 -6.53 -1.88
C ALA A 63 -27.20 -6.38 -3.40
N GLU A 64 -28.29 -5.91 -4.01
CA GLU A 64 -28.34 -5.59 -5.45
C GLU A 64 -27.31 -4.52 -5.81
N LEU A 65 -27.16 -3.48 -4.98
CA LEU A 65 -26.18 -2.42 -5.18
C LEU A 65 -24.76 -2.96 -5.21
N GLN A 66 -24.41 -3.80 -4.24
CA GLN A 66 -23.08 -4.40 -4.13
C GLN A 66 -22.78 -5.32 -5.32
N ALA A 67 -23.74 -6.14 -5.76
CA ALA A 67 -23.58 -6.99 -6.93
C ALA A 67 -23.34 -6.18 -8.22
N GLU A 68 -24.14 -5.14 -8.45
CA GLU A 68 -24.02 -4.27 -9.62
C GLU A 68 -22.77 -3.38 -9.57
N ALA A 69 -22.37 -2.92 -8.38
CA ALA A 69 -21.12 -2.22 -8.14
C ALA A 69 -19.90 -3.11 -8.41
N GLY A 70 -19.96 -4.38 -8.01
CA GLY A 70 -18.91 -5.38 -8.25
C GLY A 70 -18.65 -5.60 -9.75
N LYS A 71 -19.72 -5.78 -10.55
CA LYS A 71 -19.62 -5.91 -12.02
C LYS A 71 -18.92 -4.70 -12.65
N ARG A 72 -19.33 -3.49 -12.26
CA ARG A 72 -18.74 -2.23 -12.77
C ARG A 72 -17.30 -2.05 -12.34
N SER A 73 -16.98 -2.35 -11.09
CA SER A 73 -15.61 -2.27 -10.55
C SER A 73 -14.67 -3.24 -11.25
N LYS A 74 -15.14 -4.47 -11.52
CA LYS A 74 -14.39 -5.47 -12.29
C LYS A 74 -14.11 -4.99 -13.71
N LEU A 75 -15.15 -4.50 -14.43
CA LEU A 75 -15.00 -3.96 -15.78
C LEU A 75 -14.08 -2.72 -15.81
N PHE A 76 -14.19 -1.85 -14.80
CA PHE A 76 -13.33 -0.69 -14.67
C PHE A 76 -11.86 -1.11 -14.49
N GLY A 77 -11.60 -2.04 -13.58
CA GLY A 77 -10.27 -2.55 -13.30
C GLY A 77 -9.62 -3.28 -14.47
N SER A 78 -10.34 -4.18 -15.14
CA SER A 78 -9.78 -5.01 -16.22
C SER A 78 -9.77 -4.32 -17.58
N GLY A 79 -10.77 -3.47 -17.87
CA GLY A 79 -10.97 -2.84 -19.17
C GLY A 79 -10.58 -1.36 -19.17
N VAL A 80 -11.27 -0.55 -18.35
CA VAL A 80 -11.16 0.92 -18.40
C VAL A 80 -9.75 1.40 -18.00
N LEU A 81 -9.13 0.82 -16.98
CA LEU A 81 -7.76 1.18 -16.58
C LEU A 81 -6.72 0.86 -17.66
N ALA A 82 -6.95 -0.15 -18.50
CA ALA A 82 -6.04 -0.45 -19.61
C ALA A 82 -6.05 0.66 -20.67
N LEU A 83 -7.20 1.32 -20.89
CA LEU A 83 -7.30 2.47 -21.80
C LEU A 83 -6.46 3.64 -21.34
N LYS A 84 -6.34 3.87 -20.03
CA LYS A 84 -5.47 4.92 -19.47
C LYS A 84 -4.01 4.71 -19.89
N LYS A 85 -3.54 3.46 -19.78
CA LYS A 85 -2.18 3.08 -20.20
C LYS A 85 -1.99 3.26 -21.71
N ASP A 86 -2.97 2.87 -22.50
CA ASP A 86 -2.91 3.01 -23.96
C ASP A 86 -2.96 4.47 -24.41
N ALA A 87 -3.75 5.31 -23.74
CA ALA A 87 -3.80 6.75 -23.96
C ALA A 87 -2.45 7.40 -23.64
N ALA A 88 -1.83 7.05 -22.50
CA ALA A 88 -0.49 7.50 -22.15
C ALA A 88 0.57 7.04 -23.17
N ALA A 89 0.45 5.82 -23.70
CA ALA A 89 1.32 5.33 -24.77
C ALA A 89 1.14 6.14 -26.08
N ALA A 90 -0.10 6.51 -26.42
CA ALA A 90 -0.38 7.38 -27.57
C ALA A 90 0.20 8.79 -27.37
N VAL A 91 0.13 9.36 -26.16
CA VAL A 91 0.79 10.63 -25.82
C VAL A 91 2.31 10.54 -26.03
N ALA A 92 2.93 9.46 -25.53
CA ALA A 92 4.36 9.25 -25.68
C ALA A 92 4.79 9.10 -27.15
N ALA A 93 4.03 8.33 -27.94
CA ALA A 93 4.26 8.15 -29.36
C ALA A 93 4.08 9.46 -30.15
N ALA A 94 3.08 10.27 -29.80
CA ALA A 94 2.87 11.61 -30.37
C ALA A 94 4.08 12.51 -30.14
N ARG A 95 4.55 12.63 -28.89
CA ARG A 95 5.74 13.42 -28.54
C ARG A 95 7.01 12.92 -29.23
N ALA A 96 7.15 11.61 -29.41
CA ALA A 96 8.30 11.03 -30.13
C ALA A 96 8.31 11.44 -31.61
N ALA A 97 7.13 11.48 -32.25
CA ALA A 97 6.97 11.88 -33.64
C ALA A 97 7.18 13.39 -33.86
N GLU A 98 6.96 14.24 -32.85
CA GLU A 98 7.12 15.71 -32.97
C GLU A 98 8.51 16.14 -33.46
N LYS A 99 9.56 15.38 -33.12
CA LYS A 99 10.96 15.73 -33.44
C LYS A 99 11.27 15.76 -34.93
N LYS A 100 10.48 15.06 -35.76
CA LYS A 100 10.70 14.91 -37.20
C LYS A 100 9.58 15.54 -38.02
N ALA A 101 8.62 16.19 -37.36
CA ALA A 101 7.42 16.71 -37.99
C ALA A 101 7.63 18.10 -38.58
N ASP A 102 7.02 18.35 -39.74
CA ASP A 102 6.84 19.71 -40.24
C ASP A 102 5.83 20.49 -39.40
N LYS A 103 5.62 21.77 -39.71
CA LYS A 103 4.75 22.66 -38.94
C LYS A 103 3.29 22.18 -38.86
N GLU A 104 2.75 21.60 -39.94
CA GLU A 104 1.35 21.15 -39.99
C GLU A 104 1.16 19.83 -39.24
N LEU A 105 2.10 18.89 -39.44
CA LEU A 105 2.12 17.62 -38.72
C LEU A 105 2.34 17.84 -37.22
N LEU A 106 3.22 18.76 -36.82
CA LEU A 106 3.46 19.11 -35.42
C LEU A 106 2.19 19.61 -34.71
N ALA A 107 1.40 20.46 -35.38
CA ALA A 107 0.13 20.94 -34.82
C ALA A 107 -0.88 19.80 -34.63
N THR A 108 -0.92 18.85 -35.59
CA THR A 108 -1.76 17.66 -35.51
C THR A 108 -1.34 16.74 -34.38
N LEU A 109 -0.04 16.43 -34.25
CA LEU A 109 0.52 15.61 -33.18
C LEU A 109 0.24 16.18 -31.79
N LYS A 110 0.39 17.50 -31.62
CA LYS A 110 0.05 18.17 -30.36
C LYS A 110 -1.43 18.08 -30.03
N THR A 111 -2.29 18.18 -31.05
CA THR A 111 -3.75 18.05 -30.88
C THR A 111 -4.10 16.63 -30.41
N ILE A 112 -3.54 15.60 -31.06
CA ILE A 112 -3.69 14.19 -30.67
C ILE A 112 -3.18 13.96 -29.25
N GLY A 113 -1.95 14.42 -28.94
CA GLY A 113 -1.37 14.28 -27.62
C GLY A 113 -2.22 14.92 -26.52
N LYS A 114 -2.77 16.11 -26.76
CA LYS A 114 -3.67 16.78 -25.82
C LYS A 114 -5.00 16.02 -25.66
N ALA A 115 -5.57 15.51 -26.74
CA ALA A 115 -6.82 14.73 -26.69
C ALA A 115 -6.63 13.40 -25.94
N ALA A 116 -5.51 12.70 -26.13
CA ALA A 116 -5.20 11.46 -25.42
C ALA A 116 -4.97 11.69 -23.92
N ASP A 117 -4.30 12.79 -23.56
CA ASP A 117 -4.11 13.19 -22.16
C ASP A 117 -5.45 13.54 -21.48
N ALA A 118 -6.32 14.29 -22.17
CA ALA A 118 -7.66 14.60 -21.69
C ALA A 118 -8.53 13.35 -21.53
N TYR A 119 -8.43 12.39 -22.46
CA TYR A 119 -9.13 11.10 -22.36
C TYR A 119 -8.65 10.28 -21.15
N SER A 120 -7.34 10.25 -20.90
CA SER A 120 -6.76 9.65 -19.69
C SER A 120 -7.31 10.27 -18.41
N ALA A 121 -7.43 11.60 -18.35
CA ALA A 121 -8.01 12.29 -17.19
C ALA A 121 -9.51 12.01 -17.02
N ALA A 122 -10.25 11.91 -18.12
CA ALA A 122 -11.67 11.56 -18.09
C ALA A 122 -11.92 10.13 -17.58
N ILE A 123 -10.99 9.20 -17.85
CA ILE A 123 -11.02 7.85 -17.26
C ILE A 123 -10.85 7.89 -15.73
N ASP A 124 -9.95 8.72 -15.20
CA ASP A 124 -9.78 8.88 -13.75
C ASP A 124 -11.06 9.42 -13.11
N HIS A 125 -11.67 10.44 -13.73
CA HIS A 125 -12.93 11.00 -13.27
C HIS A 125 -14.08 9.98 -13.28
N CYS A 126 -14.14 9.09 -14.28
CA CYS A 126 -15.11 8.00 -14.32
C CYS A 126 -14.98 7.05 -13.12
N GLY A 127 -13.75 6.81 -12.64
CA GLY A 127 -13.51 5.98 -11.45
C GLY A 127 -13.99 6.65 -10.17
N GLU A 128 -13.77 7.96 -10.02
CA GLU A 128 -14.29 8.76 -8.92
C GLU A 128 -15.82 8.84 -8.95
N ALA A 129 -16.40 9.07 -10.12
CA ALA A 129 -17.85 9.13 -10.32
C ALA A 129 -18.53 7.80 -9.98
N LEU A 130 -17.91 6.66 -10.34
CA LEU A 130 -18.41 5.34 -9.95
C LEU A 130 -18.43 5.19 -8.42
N LYS A 131 -17.35 5.53 -7.72
CA LYS A 131 -17.28 5.47 -6.25
C LYS A 131 -18.36 6.35 -5.62
N GLN A 132 -18.47 7.60 -6.08
CA GLN A 132 -19.48 8.54 -5.57
C GLN A 132 -20.91 8.04 -5.83
N ALA A 133 -21.18 7.45 -7.00
CA ALA A 133 -22.50 6.90 -7.32
C ALA A 133 -22.85 5.71 -6.40
N ILE A 134 -21.87 4.83 -6.12
CA ILE A 134 -22.03 3.74 -5.17
C ILE A 134 -22.36 4.31 -3.80
N GLU A 135 -21.52 5.21 -3.26
CA GLU A 135 -21.72 5.83 -1.95
C GLU A 135 -23.08 6.53 -1.80
N ASN A 136 -23.51 7.29 -2.81
CA ASN A 136 -24.79 7.99 -2.80
C ASN A 136 -25.98 7.02 -2.81
N ALA A 137 -25.90 5.96 -3.62
CA ALA A 137 -26.95 4.95 -3.67
C ALA A 137 -26.99 4.11 -2.40
N GLU A 138 -25.82 3.81 -1.88
CA GLU A 138 -25.63 3.19 -0.60
C GLU A 138 -26.29 4.02 0.51
N GLU A 139 -26.14 5.35 0.50
CA GLU A 139 -26.79 6.29 1.43
C GLU A 139 -28.30 6.31 1.24
N ALA A 140 -28.79 6.33 -0.01
CA ALA A 140 -30.22 6.32 -0.31
C ALA A 140 -30.94 5.03 0.10
N LEU A 141 -30.25 3.88 0.08
CA LEU A 141 -30.78 2.57 0.48
C LEU A 141 -30.64 2.30 1.99
N GLY A 142 -29.97 3.19 2.73
CA GLY A 142 -29.38 2.91 4.04
C GLY A 142 -30.25 3.14 5.28
N ASP A 143 -31.57 3.22 5.19
CA ASP A 143 -32.43 3.46 6.37
C ASP A 143 -33.55 2.43 6.62
N GLU A 144 -33.82 1.47 5.71
CA GLU A 144 -35.00 0.59 5.88
C GLU A 144 -34.78 -0.65 6.77
N ASP A 145 -33.55 -1.17 6.91
CA ASP A 145 -33.32 -2.48 7.55
C ASP A 145 -32.93 -2.45 9.06
N ASP A 146 -32.79 -1.27 9.66
CA ASP A 146 -32.50 -1.13 11.11
C ASP A 146 -33.28 0.06 11.74
N GLU A 147 -34.43 0.43 11.18
CA GLU A 147 -35.30 1.48 11.72
C GLU A 147 -35.94 1.11 13.08
N ASP A 148 -36.00 -0.19 13.41
CA ASP A 148 -36.54 -0.67 14.69
C ASP A 148 -35.58 -0.54 15.88
N SER A 149 -34.29 -0.26 15.63
CA SER A 149 -33.38 0.11 16.72
C SER A 149 -33.63 1.56 17.08
N ALA A 150 -34.59 1.77 18.00
CA ALA A 150 -34.90 3.08 18.55
C ALA A 150 -33.60 3.85 18.86
N PRO A 151 -33.48 5.14 18.51
CA PRO A 151 -32.26 5.93 18.74
C PRO A 151 -31.70 5.84 20.17
N SER A 152 -32.57 5.57 21.14
CA SER A 152 -32.21 5.29 22.53
C SER A 152 -31.31 4.06 22.73
N ALA A 153 -31.43 3.03 21.90
CA ALA A 153 -30.61 1.82 21.96
C ALA A 153 -29.14 2.09 21.57
N LEU A 154 -28.89 3.05 20.68
CA LEU A 154 -27.53 3.47 20.31
C LEU A 154 -26.84 4.23 21.45
N LEU A 155 -27.62 4.83 22.36
CA LEU A 155 -27.13 5.58 23.51
C LEU A 155 -26.94 4.71 24.75
N ASP A 156 -27.33 3.43 24.72
CA ASP A 156 -27.18 2.53 25.86
C ASP A 156 -25.69 2.20 26.07
N PRO A 157 -25.09 2.56 27.22
CA PRO A 157 -23.71 2.19 27.54
C PRO A 157 -23.47 0.67 27.48
N ARG A 158 -24.50 -0.15 27.74
CA ARG A 158 -24.39 -1.62 27.66
C ARG A 158 -24.23 -2.10 26.22
N ALA A 159 -24.83 -1.42 25.24
CA ALA A 159 -24.67 -1.75 23.83
C ALA A 159 -23.23 -1.46 23.36
N LEU A 160 -22.69 -0.29 23.75
CA LEU A 160 -21.29 0.06 23.50
C LEU A 160 -20.34 -0.97 24.14
N LEU A 161 -20.54 -1.30 25.42
CA LEU A 161 -19.74 -2.29 26.13
C LEU A 161 -19.77 -3.67 25.46
N LYS A 162 -20.96 -4.11 25.03
CA LYS A 162 -21.14 -5.40 24.35
C LYS A 162 -20.32 -5.47 23.07
N GLN A 163 -20.38 -4.44 22.23
CA GLN A 163 -19.65 -4.40 20.96
C GLN A 163 -18.14 -4.29 21.16
N LEU A 164 -17.65 -3.44 22.06
CA LEU A 164 -16.22 -3.35 22.37
C LEU A 164 -15.68 -4.66 22.95
N THR A 165 -16.48 -5.36 23.76
CA THR A 165 -16.12 -6.68 24.28
C THR A 165 -16.04 -7.73 23.16
N LEU A 166 -16.91 -7.65 22.15
CA LEU A 166 -16.85 -8.52 20.98
C LEU A 166 -15.59 -8.26 20.15
N CYS A 167 -15.26 -6.99 19.87
CA CYS A 167 -13.99 -6.64 19.20
C CYS A 167 -12.75 -7.07 20.00
N ARG A 168 -12.80 -7.07 21.34
CA ARG A 168 -11.68 -7.58 22.15
C ARG A 168 -11.53 -9.10 22.08
N LYS A 169 -12.64 -9.83 21.91
CA LYS A 169 -12.63 -11.29 21.79
C LYS A 169 -12.21 -11.77 20.40
N ASP A 170 -12.49 -10.96 19.39
CA ASP A 170 -12.23 -11.24 17.99
C ASP A 170 -11.36 -10.12 17.40
N PRO A 171 -10.02 -10.29 17.37
CA PRO A 171 -9.10 -9.24 16.92
C PRO A 171 -9.27 -8.80 15.47
N GLU A 172 -9.88 -9.64 14.61
CA GLU A 172 -10.14 -9.32 13.21
C GLU A 172 -11.44 -8.52 13.04
N ARG A 173 -12.28 -8.49 14.08
CA ARG A 173 -13.54 -7.78 14.05
C ARG A 173 -13.35 -6.27 14.15
N SER A 174 -13.66 -5.60 13.05
CA SER A 174 -13.87 -4.15 13.01
C SER A 174 -15.35 -3.79 13.05
N VAL A 175 -15.66 -2.62 13.62
CA VAL A 175 -17.01 -2.06 13.69
C VAL A 175 -16.99 -0.60 13.27
N LYS A 176 -18.11 -0.05 12.81
CA LYS A 176 -18.22 1.39 12.57
C LYS A 176 -18.45 2.11 13.89
N PHE A 177 -17.85 3.27 14.06
CA PHE A 177 -18.04 4.09 15.25
C PHE A 177 -18.40 5.52 14.87
N ALA A 178 -19.07 6.18 15.80
CA ALA A 178 -19.25 7.62 15.78
C ALA A 178 -19.14 8.17 17.20
N TYR A 179 -18.60 9.37 17.27
CA TYR A 179 -18.36 10.13 18.49
C TYR A 179 -18.91 11.54 18.31
N VAL A 180 -19.65 12.03 19.29
CA VAL A 180 -20.19 13.39 19.33
C VAL A 180 -19.71 14.07 20.60
N ASP A 181 -19.21 15.30 20.47
CA ASP A 181 -18.71 16.09 21.60
C ASP A 181 -19.84 16.36 22.61
N GLY A 182 -19.49 16.41 23.89
CA GLY A 182 -20.40 16.89 24.93
C GLY A 182 -20.65 18.38 24.74
N LYS A 183 -21.89 18.81 25.01
CA LYS A 183 -22.28 20.23 25.03
C LYS A 183 -22.87 20.57 26.39
N ASP A 184 -22.47 21.73 26.91
CA ASP A 184 -22.85 22.21 28.24
C ASP A 184 -22.50 21.19 29.34
N LYS A 185 -23.51 20.65 30.03
CA LYS A 185 -23.35 19.64 31.09
C LYS A 185 -23.55 18.21 30.59
N GLN A 186 -23.83 18.01 29.30
CA GLN A 186 -24.03 16.68 28.74
C GLN A 186 -22.68 16.01 28.46
N PRO A 187 -22.52 14.73 28.84
CA PRO A 187 -21.29 14.00 28.55
C PRO A 187 -21.15 13.79 27.03
N ALA A 188 -19.91 13.62 26.57
CA ALA A 188 -19.65 13.18 25.22
C ALA A 188 -20.23 11.78 25.00
N LEU A 189 -20.71 11.52 23.78
CA LEU A 189 -21.36 10.27 23.41
C LEU A 189 -20.54 9.54 22.37
N MET A 190 -20.47 8.22 22.50
CA MET A 190 -19.87 7.33 21.51
C MET A 190 -20.80 6.15 21.31
N ALA A 191 -21.02 5.78 20.05
CA ALA A 191 -21.64 4.52 19.70
C ALA A 191 -20.75 3.76 18.72
N VAL A 192 -20.91 2.44 18.73
CA VAL A 192 -20.30 1.54 17.76
C VAL A 192 -21.37 0.60 17.23
N HIS A 193 -21.31 0.26 15.96
CA HIS A 193 -22.29 -0.60 15.32
C HIS A 193 -21.63 -1.45 14.22
N PRO A 194 -21.95 -2.75 14.11
CA PRO A 194 -21.32 -3.62 13.12
C PRO A 194 -21.81 -3.37 11.68
N ARG A 195 -23.07 -2.94 11.50
CA ARG A 195 -23.72 -2.84 10.17
C ARG A 195 -23.98 -1.40 9.73
N MET A 196 -24.63 -0.61 10.57
CA MET A 196 -24.83 0.83 10.38
C MET A 196 -23.52 1.56 10.02
N ARG A 197 -23.56 2.34 8.93
CA ARG A 197 -22.41 3.14 8.49
C ARG A 197 -22.02 4.18 9.52
N ALA A 198 -20.73 4.49 9.57
CA ALA A 198 -20.14 5.46 10.47
C ALA A 198 -20.83 6.84 10.39
N ARG A 199 -21.10 7.34 9.18
CA ARG A 199 -21.82 8.60 8.96
C ARG A 199 -23.29 8.56 9.40
N GLY A 200 -24.00 7.45 9.14
CA GLY A 200 -25.38 7.28 9.60
C GLY A 200 -25.47 7.21 11.12
N LEU A 201 -24.55 6.47 11.73
CA LEU A 201 -24.38 6.39 13.18
C LEU A 201 -24.09 7.77 13.78
N PHE A 202 -23.22 8.56 13.13
CA PHE A 202 -22.93 9.93 13.51
C PHE A 202 -24.17 10.83 13.43
N ASN A 203 -24.92 10.82 12.33
CA ASN A 203 -26.14 11.60 12.18
C ASN A 203 -27.17 11.26 13.28
N LYS A 204 -27.36 9.98 13.60
CA LYS A 204 -28.25 9.53 14.69
C LYS A 204 -27.77 10.02 16.07
N LEU A 205 -26.47 9.93 16.35
CA LEU A 205 -25.88 10.50 17.58
C LEU A 205 -26.00 12.04 17.63
N GLN A 206 -25.80 12.74 16.51
CA GLN A 206 -25.94 14.19 16.44
C GLN A 206 -27.37 14.62 16.75
N ALA A 207 -28.36 13.92 16.18
CA ALA A 207 -29.77 14.17 16.42
C ALA A 207 -30.14 13.93 17.90
N ALA A 208 -29.61 12.85 18.50
CA ALA A 208 -29.82 12.54 19.90
C ALA A 208 -29.14 13.54 20.86
N ALA A 209 -27.92 13.96 20.56
CA ALA A 209 -27.12 14.86 21.41
C ALA A 209 -27.49 16.35 21.22
N GLY A 210 -28.06 16.71 20.08
CA GLY A 210 -28.23 18.11 19.68
C GLY A 210 -26.90 18.82 19.40
N VAL A 211 -25.84 18.08 19.06
CA VAL A 211 -24.47 18.58 18.84
C VAL A 211 -24.00 18.19 17.43
N LYS A 212 -23.52 19.18 16.67
CA LYS A 212 -23.06 18.99 15.28
C LYS A 212 -21.56 18.66 15.17
N THR A 213 -20.81 18.72 16.27
CA THR A 213 -19.37 18.51 16.28
C THR A 213 -19.02 17.10 16.75
N GLY A 214 -18.17 16.41 16.00
CA GLY A 214 -17.63 15.10 16.34
C GLY A 214 -17.00 14.41 15.14
N THR A 215 -16.75 13.11 15.27
CA THR A 215 -16.06 12.30 14.26
C THR A 215 -16.70 10.92 14.12
N TYR A 216 -16.35 10.21 13.05
CA TYR A 216 -16.80 8.87 12.78
C TYR A 216 -15.77 8.12 11.94
N GLY A 217 -15.88 6.80 11.94
CA GLY A 217 -15.08 5.94 11.08
C GLY A 217 -15.15 4.49 11.50
N THR A 218 -14.01 3.80 11.52
CA THR A 218 -13.90 2.38 11.89
C THR A 218 -13.15 2.21 13.20
N ALA A 219 -13.59 1.28 14.05
CA ALA A 219 -12.99 0.98 15.34
C ALA A 219 -12.75 -0.53 15.49
N TRP A 220 -11.66 -0.90 16.15
CA TRP A 220 -11.37 -2.27 16.56
C TRP A 220 -10.55 -2.27 17.85
N VAL A 221 -10.32 -3.44 18.45
CA VAL A 221 -9.57 -3.55 19.72
C VAL A 221 -8.40 -4.50 19.52
N GLU A 222 -7.19 -4.03 19.82
CA GLU A 222 -5.96 -4.82 19.77
C GLU A 222 -5.39 -4.94 21.20
N GLY A 223 -5.58 -6.11 21.82
CA GLY A 223 -5.24 -6.32 23.23
C GLY A 223 -6.01 -5.39 24.17
N SER A 224 -5.32 -4.39 24.75
CA SER A 224 -5.90 -3.34 25.59
C SER A 224 -5.94 -1.97 24.92
N ALA A 225 -5.62 -1.88 23.62
CA ALA A 225 -5.67 -0.66 22.84
C ALA A 225 -6.97 -0.58 22.02
N LEU A 226 -7.68 0.55 22.15
CA LEU A 226 -8.78 0.90 21.24
C LEU A 226 -8.19 1.61 20.02
N MET A 227 -8.42 1.02 18.86
CA MET A 227 -7.90 1.48 17.58
C MET A 227 -9.03 2.16 16.82
N LEU A 228 -8.80 3.37 16.33
CA LEU A 228 -9.79 4.20 15.65
C LEU A 228 -9.21 4.71 14.33
N GLN A 229 -9.87 4.45 13.22
CA GLN A 229 -9.54 5.02 11.92
C GLN A 229 -10.63 6.02 11.54
N LEU A 230 -10.27 7.30 11.40
CA LEU A 230 -11.23 8.37 11.08
C LEU A 230 -11.41 8.50 9.58
N ASP A 231 -12.67 8.66 9.15
CA ASP A 231 -12.96 9.01 7.75
C ASP A 231 -12.58 10.48 7.47
N LYS A 232 -12.58 11.32 8.51
CA LYS A 232 -12.12 12.72 8.46
C LYS A 232 -11.15 13.00 9.61
N PRO A 233 -9.90 13.41 9.33
CA PRO A 233 -8.92 13.67 10.37
C PRO A 233 -9.41 14.71 11.39
N GLN A 234 -9.36 14.38 12.68
CA GLN A 234 -9.68 15.29 13.78
C GLN A 234 -8.74 15.01 14.96
N SER A 235 -8.06 16.06 15.43
CA SER A 235 -7.15 15.97 16.58
C SER A 235 -7.89 16.02 17.93
N GLY A 236 -7.26 15.46 18.96
CA GLY A 236 -7.76 15.44 20.34
C GLY A 236 -8.86 14.40 20.59
N VAL A 237 -9.21 13.58 19.59
CA VAL A 237 -10.25 12.54 19.71
C VAL A 237 -9.83 11.47 20.71
N VAL A 238 -8.54 11.10 20.76
CA VAL A 238 -8.02 10.05 21.67
C VAL A 238 -8.32 10.34 23.14
N LYS A 239 -8.22 11.59 23.60
CA LYS A 239 -8.49 11.98 24.99
C LYS A 239 -9.99 12.00 25.27
N LYS A 240 -10.75 12.48 24.30
CA LYS A 240 -12.21 12.67 24.41
C LYS A 240 -12.97 11.34 24.42
N VAL A 241 -12.57 10.38 23.58
CA VAL A 241 -13.21 9.06 23.46
C VAL A 241 -13.06 8.21 24.73
N ARG A 242 -12.03 8.44 25.54
CA ARG A 242 -11.85 7.71 26.80
C ARG A 242 -13.02 7.89 27.78
N VAL A 243 -13.65 9.06 27.80
CA VAL A 243 -14.74 9.35 28.75
C VAL A 243 -15.94 8.42 28.53
N PRO A 244 -16.56 8.34 27.33
CA PRO A 244 -17.66 7.41 27.09
C PRO A 244 -17.25 5.94 27.18
N VAL A 245 -16.02 5.58 26.79
CA VAL A 245 -15.51 4.21 26.91
C VAL A 245 -15.37 3.79 28.39
N LYS A 246 -14.83 4.66 29.24
CA LYS A 246 -14.76 4.43 30.70
C LYS A 246 -16.16 4.41 31.32
N ALA A 247 -17.05 5.29 30.90
CA ALA A 247 -18.44 5.36 31.38
C ALA A 247 -19.25 4.09 31.06
N CYS A 248 -18.96 3.42 29.94
CA CYS A 248 -19.59 2.13 29.61
C CYS A 248 -18.98 0.93 30.36
N GLY A 249 -17.93 1.15 31.15
CA GLY A 249 -17.26 0.10 31.93
C GLY A 249 -16.19 -0.68 31.16
N PHE A 250 -15.83 -0.28 29.94
CA PHE A 250 -14.77 -0.90 29.16
C PHE A 250 -13.42 -0.29 29.52
N ARG A 251 -12.43 -1.16 29.85
CA ARG A 251 -11.07 -0.73 30.25
C ARG A 251 -10.11 -0.83 29.09
N ILE A 252 -9.39 0.26 28.82
CA ILE A 252 -8.39 0.36 27.76
C ILE A 252 -7.13 1.05 28.27
N ALA A 253 -5.97 0.47 28.01
CA ALA A 253 -4.68 1.08 28.34
C ALA A 253 -4.40 2.28 27.42
N LYS A 254 -4.76 2.14 26.14
CA LYS A 254 -4.37 3.09 25.08
C LYS A 254 -5.53 3.35 24.11
N VAL A 255 -5.61 4.56 23.58
CA VAL A 255 -6.38 4.86 22.37
C VAL A 255 -5.40 5.27 21.28
N VAL A 256 -5.57 4.71 20.08
CA VAL A 256 -4.71 4.98 18.92
C VAL A 256 -5.59 5.40 17.74
N LEU A 257 -5.32 6.58 17.19
CA LEU A 257 -5.89 7.02 15.91
C LEU A 257 -4.97 6.55 14.77
N TRP A 258 -5.57 5.90 13.77
CA TRP A 258 -4.94 5.42 12.55
C TRP A 258 -5.42 6.25 11.36
N ASN A 259 -4.49 6.52 10.46
CA ASN A 259 -4.77 7.05 9.14
C ASN A 259 -5.09 5.90 8.17
N GLU A 260 -5.69 6.23 7.04
CA GLU A 260 -5.98 5.27 5.96
C GLU A 260 -4.73 4.59 5.39
N ASP A 261 -3.56 5.23 5.51
CA ASP A 261 -2.27 4.68 5.07
C ASP A 261 -1.64 3.71 6.09
N GLY A 262 -2.38 3.30 7.13
CA GLY A 262 -1.90 2.38 8.17
C GLY A 262 -0.99 3.04 9.21
N SER A 263 -0.94 4.36 9.22
CA SER A 263 0.02 5.13 9.99
C SER A 263 -0.66 5.75 11.23
N VAL A 264 0.04 5.81 12.38
CA VAL A 264 -0.55 6.35 13.63
C VAL A 264 -0.62 7.88 13.59
N PHE A 265 -1.84 8.41 13.72
CA PHE A 265 -2.16 9.85 13.73
C PHE A 265 -1.96 10.48 15.12
N GLU A 266 -2.58 9.91 16.15
CA GLU A 266 -2.50 10.37 17.53
C GLU A 266 -2.58 9.16 18.45
N GLN A 267 -1.92 9.22 19.60
CA GLN A 267 -2.05 8.19 20.63
C GLN A 267 -2.08 8.83 22.00
N ASP A 268 -2.91 8.28 22.87
CA ASP A 268 -2.98 8.68 24.27
C ASP A 268 -2.88 7.41 25.12
N GLU A 269 -1.91 7.36 26.01
CA GLU A 269 -1.65 6.25 26.94
C GLU A 269 -2.12 6.68 28.32
N SER A 270 -2.99 5.90 28.96
CA SER A 270 -3.50 6.27 30.28
C SER A 270 -2.50 5.84 31.34
N PRO A 271 -2.00 6.77 32.16
CA PRO A 271 -1.07 6.42 33.24
C PRO A 271 -1.72 5.65 34.39
N GLU A 272 -3.06 5.53 34.42
CA GLU A 272 -3.81 5.03 35.59
C GLU A 272 -3.83 3.50 35.77
N ASP A 273 -3.35 2.70 34.83
CA ASP A 273 -3.37 1.22 34.94
C ASP A 273 -1.96 0.58 35.02
N THR A 274 -0.94 1.37 35.34
CA THR A 274 0.38 0.80 35.68
C THR A 274 0.31 0.25 37.11
N PRO A 275 0.48 -1.07 37.36
CA PRO A 275 0.61 -1.57 38.73
C PRO A 275 1.74 -0.82 39.44
N ALA A 276 1.39 -0.21 40.57
CA ALA A 276 2.21 0.78 41.26
C ALA A 276 3.49 0.16 41.84
N ASP A 277 4.59 0.17 41.07
CA ASP A 277 5.95 0.00 41.61
C ASP A 277 7.02 0.60 40.69
N ALA A 278 7.08 1.93 40.60
CA ALA A 278 8.27 2.68 40.17
C ALA A 278 8.13 4.19 40.47
N ALA A 279 9.09 4.74 41.19
CA ALA A 279 9.14 6.14 41.62
C ALA A 279 9.40 7.14 40.45
N PRO A 280 8.89 8.39 40.53
CA PRO A 280 8.92 9.33 39.42
C PRO A 280 10.22 10.17 39.36
N ALA A 281 10.75 10.36 38.14
CA ALA A 281 11.80 11.34 37.84
C ALA A 281 11.17 12.61 37.21
N ALA A 282 11.62 13.78 37.69
CA ALA A 282 11.08 15.09 37.38
C ALA A 282 11.41 15.60 35.96
N GLN A 283 10.44 16.25 35.31
CA GLN A 283 10.62 17.03 34.07
C GLN A 283 10.83 18.53 34.38
N PRO A 284 11.67 19.25 33.61
CA PRO A 284 11.86 20.69 33.74
C PRO A 284 10.79 21.53 32.97
N PRO A 285 10.60 22.81 33.34
CA PRO A 285 9.43 23.62 32.97
C PRO A 285 9.50 24.25 31.57
N ALA A 286 8.33 24.44 30.95
CA ALA A 286 8.12 25.05 29.64
C ALA A 286 8.09 26.60 29.71
N ALA A 287 8.64 27.26 28.68
CA ALA A 287 8.63 28.72 28.50
C ALA A 287 7.62 29.15 27.41
N PRO A 288 7.12 30.41 27.45
CA PRO A 288 5.92 30.84 26.71
C PRO A 288 6.21 31.42 25.32
N ALA A 289 5.18 31.39 24.47
CA ALA A 289 5.20 31.83 23.06
C ALA A 289 4.92 33.33 22.87
N ALA A 290 5.54 33.92 21.82
CA ALA A 290 5.12 35.17 21.20
C ALA A 290 5.37 35.14 19.68
N ALA A 291 4.50 35.85 18.95
CA ALA A 291 4.24 35.75 17.51
C ALA A 291 5.20 36.54 16.59
N GLY A 292 5.28 36.14 15.31
CA GLY A 292 5.81 36.96 14.21
C GLY A 292 6.17 36.17 12.95
N THR A 293 5.50 36.46 11.84
CA THR A 293 5.52 35.79 10.53
C THR A 293 6.84 35.91 9.74
N ALA A 294 7.53 34.78 9.61
CA ALA A 294 8.24 34.30 8.42
C ALA A 294 7.98 32.78 8.39
N ALA A 295 8.11 32.08 7.26
CA ALA A 295 8.03 30.62 7.23
C ALA A 295 9.24 30.05 8.00
N ALA A 296 9.17 30.10 9.33
CA ALA A 296 10.16 29.56 10.23
C ALA A 296 10.14 28.06 10.02
N GLU A 297 11.27 27.51 9.61
CA GLU A 297 11.49 26.07 9.59
C GLU A 297 11.03 25.51 10.94
N ASP A 298 10.16 24.50 10.90
CA ASP A 298 9.65 23.86 12.10
C ASP A 298 10.86 23.44 12.95
N PRO A 299 11.01 23.94 14.20
CA PRO A 299 12.13 23.56 15.07
C PRO A 299 12.23 22.05 15.28
N ARG A 300 11.15 21.30 15.04
CA ARG A 300 11.12 19.83 15.07
C ARG A 300 11.84 19.22 13.87
N ALA A 301 11.81 19.85 12.70
CA ALA A 301 12.55 19.37 11.52
C ALA A 301 14.06 19.35 11.79
N ALA A 302 14.59 20.41 12.42
CA ALA A 302 15.98 20.47 12.84
C ALA A 302 16.33 19.38 13.87
N GLN A 303 15.44 19.10 14.82
CA GLN A 303 15.63 18.03 15.81
C GLN A 303 15.60 16.64 15.18
N VAL A 304 14.71 16.39 14.21
CA VAL A 304 14.67 15.13 13.44
C VAL A 304 15.96 14.94 12.67
N GLN A 305 16.43 15.98 11.96
CA GLN A 305 17.70 15.91 11.23
C GLN A 305 18.90 15.65 12.17
N ALA A 306 18.94 16.29 13.33
CA ALA A 306 19.99 16.07 14.32
C ALA A 306 19.99 14.62 14.84
N LEU A 307 18.82 14.08 15.19
CA LEU A 307 18.68 12.69 15.65
C LEU A 307 19.00 11.67 14.56
N ARG A 308 18.53 11.89 13.31
CA ARG A 308 18.91 11.04 12.17
C ARG A 308 20.42 11.06 11.98
N LYS A 309 21.05 12.24 11.94
CA LYS A 309 22.50 12.37 11.79
C LYS A 309 23.27 11.65 12.90
N ALA A 310 22.77 11.67 14.13
CA ALA A 310 23.38 10.96 15.26
C ALA A 310 23.28 9.43 15.15
N LEU A 311 22.17 8.91 14.63
CA LEU A 311 21.88 7.47 14.52
C LEU A 311 22.32 6.85 13.17
N GLN A 312 22.54 7.68 12.14
CA GLN A 312 22.93 7.28 10.79
C GLN A 312 24.16 6.33 10.77
N PRO A 313 25.25 6.58 11.52
CA PRO A 313 26.43 5.71 11.48
C PRO A 313 26.14 4.29 11.95
N ASP A 314 25.28 4.12 12.98
CA ASP A 314 24.89 2.80 13.46
C ASP A 314 24.02 2.07 12.44
N PHE A 315 23.06 2.77 11.83
CA PHE A 315 22.20 2.21 10.79
C PHE A 315 23.04 1.74 9.58
N GLU A 316 23.97 2.55 9.11
CA GLU A 316 24.86 2.18 8.00
C GLU A 316 25.78 1.02 8.34
N ARG A 317 26.32 0.98 9.57
CA ARG A 317 27.17 -0.13 10.03
C ARG A 317 26.39 -1.44 10.07
N LEU A 318 25.15 -1.41 10.55
CA LEU A 318 24.27 -2.57 10.58
C LEU A 318 23.83 -3.00 9.17
N GLN A 319 23.63 -2.06 8.26
CA GLN A 319 23.23 -2.37 6.89
C GLN A 319 24.38 -2.96 6.03
N ARG A 320 25.63 -2.56 6.29
CA ARG A 320 26.81 -3.00 5.52
C ARG A 320 27.52 -4.22 6.12
N GLY A 321 27.41 -4.44 7.43
CA GLY A 321 28.15 -5.51 8.11
C GLY A 321 27.59 -6.90 7.83
N PRO A 322 28.43 -7.96 7.84
CA PRO A 322 27.95 -9.34 7.89
C PRO A 322 27.27 -9.58 9.24
N LEU A 323 25.98 -9.25 9.33
CA LEU A 323 25.20 -9.51 10.55
C LEU A 323 25.00 -11.01 10.71
N THR A 324 25.38 -11.55 11.86
CA THR A 324 24.92 -12.88 12.29
C THR A 324 23.39 -12.92 12.28
N PRO A 325 22.75 -14.10 12.09
CA PRO A 325 21.29 -14.22 12.07
C PRO A 325 20.63 -13.58 13.30
N ALA A 326 21.21 -13.77 14.48
CA ALA A 326 20.72 -13.19 15.74
C ALA A 326 20.79 -11.65 15.76
N LEU A 327 21.86 -11.05 15.21
CA LEU A 327 21.94 -9.59 15.06
C LEU A 327 20.93 -9.07 14.05
N ARG A 328 20.69 -9.81 12.97
CA ARG A 328 19.74 -9.44 11.91
C ARG A 328 18.31 -9.40 12.42
N GLU A 329 17.88 -10.40 13.16
CA GLU A 329 16.58 -10.41 13.83
C GLU A 329 16.43 -9.24 14.81
N SER A 330 17.49 -8.97 15.58
CA SER A 330 17.53 -7.84 16.52
C SER A 330 17.53 -6.47 15.81
N PHE A 331 18.05 -6.40 14.58
CA PHE A 331 18.11 -5.19 13.77
C PHE A 331 16.78 -4.86 13.08
N GLN A 332 15.97 -5.87 12.74
CA GLN A 332 14.76 -5.67 11.95
C GLN A 332 13.78 -4.61 12.54
N PRO A 333 13.50 -4.57 13.86
CA PRO A 333 12.65 -3.54 14.45
C PRO A 333 13.24 -2.13 14.30
N PHE A 334 14.56 -2.00 14.39
CA PHE A 334 15.27 -0.73 14.21
C PHE A 334 15.18 -0.27 12.75
N ALA A 335 15.37 -1.17 11.80
CA ALA A 335 15.26 -0.87 10.37
C ALA A 335 13.84 -0.40 9.98
N ASN A 336 12.80 -1.08 10.50
CA ASN A 336 11.41 -0.69 10.28
C ASN A 336 11.11 0.70 10.87
N ALA A 337 11.56 0.97 12.10
CA ALA A 337 11.38 2.27 12.74
C ALA A 337 12.12 3.39 12.00
N TRP A 338 13.32 3.12 11.48
CA TRP A 338 14.06 4.07 10.65
C TRP A 338 13.30 4.45 9.37
N ALA A 339 12.78 3.46 8.66
CA ALA A 339 11.97 3.68 7.45
C ALA A 339 10.69 4.47 7.75
N MET A 340 9.99 4.15 8.84
CA MET A 340 8.80 4.90 9.28
C MET A 340 9.10 6.36 9.64
N ALA A 341 10.25 6.61 10.30
CA ALA A 341 10.67 7.98 10.60
C ALA A 341 11.03 8.77 9.35
N GLN A 342 11.61 8.13 8.34
CA GLN A 342 11.89 8.73 7.04
C GLN A 342 10.60 9.09 6.29
N ASP A 343 9.68 8.15 6.13
CA ASP A 343 8.37 8.40 5.50
C ASP A 343 7.61 9.54 6.21
N SER A 344 7.64 9.56 7.54
CA SER A 344 7.05 10.65 8.33
C SER A 344 7.74 11.99 8.07
N THR A 345 9.06 12.01 7.89
CA THR A 345 9.81 13.24 7.57
C THR A 345 9.45 13.75 6.18
N ASP A 346 9.36 12.86 5.19
CA ASP A 346 9.06 13.20 3.79
C ASP A 346 7.63 13.72 3.64
N LYS A 347 6.70 13.27 4.49
CA LYS A 347 5.32 13.78 4.62
C LYS A 347 5.19 15.06 5.45
N GLY A 348 6.30 15.64 5.93
CA GLY A 348 6.30 16.83 6.81
C GLY A 348 5.80 16.59 8.24
N LEU A 349 5.64 15.33 8.66
CA LEU A 349 5.20 14.92 10.00
C LEU A 349 6.38 14.83 10.98
N HIS A 350 7.10 15.95 11.18
CA HIS A 350 8.35 15.98 11.94
C HIS A 350 8.20 15.56 13.42
N GLU A 351 7.05 15.84 14.05
CA GLU A 351 6.77 15.40 15.43
C GLU A 351 6.74 13.87 15.55
N ARG A 352 6.10 13.20 14.59
CA ARG A 352 6.04 11.75 14.54
C ARG A 352 7.40 11.13 14.26
N ALA A 353 8.12 11.66 13.27
CA ALA A 353 9.48 11.23 12.98
C ALA A 353 10.38 11.35 14.21
N LEU A 354 10.25 12.47 14.95
CA LEU A 354 11.01 12.70 16.18
C LEU A 354 10.68 11.67 17.27
N LEU A 355 9.39 11.35 17.46
CA LEU A 355 8.95 10.38 18.48
C LEU A 355 9.44 8.97 18.16
N ILE A 356 9.40 8.56 16.89
CA ILE A 356 9.93 7.28 16.43
C ILE A 356 11.44 7.21 16.69
N LEU A 357 12.20 8.24 16.29
CA LEU A 357 13.66 8.28 16.46
C LEU A 357 14.07 8.33 17.93
N LYS A 358 13.34 9.08 18.78
CA LYS A 358 13.58 9.09 20.23
C LYS A 358 13.31 7.73 20.84
N LYS A 359 12.17 7.10 20.53
CA LYS A 359 11.86 5.75 21.02
C LYS A 359 12.94 4.75 20.64
N VAL A 360 13.47 4.86 19.43
CA VAL A 360 14.58 4.04 18.96
C VAL A 360 15.87 4.32 19.74
N ALA A 361 16.23 5.59 19.92
CA ALA A 361 17.43 6.00 20.66
C ALA A 361 17.37 5.59 22.15
N ASP A 362 16.20 5.71 22.75
CA ASP A 362 15.93 5.39 24.16
C ASP A 362 15.70 3.89 24.37
N SER A 363 15.33 3.16 23.30
CA SER A 363 15.21 1.71 23.38
C SER A 363 16.59 1.12 23.69
N GLY A 364 16.66 0.34 24.77
CA GLY A 364 17.85 -0.47 25.05
C GLY A 364 18.21 -1.45 23.93
N ALA A 365 17.40 -1.56 22.86
CA ALA A 365 17.71 -2.30 21.65
C ALA A 365 18.92 -1.72 20.90
N LEU A 366 19.01 -0.39 20.72
CA LEU A 366 20.16 0.22 20.05
C LEU A 366 21.45 -0.02 20.84
N ARG A 367 21.38 0.10 22.17
CA ARG A 367 22.52 -0.18 23.06
C ARG A 367 22.97 -1.64 22.94
N ARG A 368 22.03 -2.59 22.93
CA ARG A 368 22.31 -4.02 22.76
C ARG A 368 22.90 -4.32 21.38
N LEU A 369 22.39 -3.69 20.31
CA LEU A 369 22.94 -3.79 18.96
C LEU A 369 24.37 -3.28 18.88
N ARG A 370 24.67 -2.12 19.47
CA ARG A 370 26.03 -1.57 19.56
C ARG A 370 26.97 -2.50 20.32
N GLN A 371 26.55 -3.03 21.47
CA GLN A 371 27.33 -4.00 22.24
C GLN A 371 27.59 -5.29 21.46
N ALA A 372 26.58 -5.79 20.74
CA ALA A 372 26.73 -6.98 19.92
C ALA A 372 27.67 -6.75 18.73
N LEU A 373 27.62 -5.56 18.10
CA LEU A 373 28.57 -5.14 17.07
C LEU A 373 30.01 -4.98 17.59
N GLU A 374 30.18 -4.47 18.82
CA GLU A 374 31.50 -4.37 19.45
C GLU A 374 32.05 -5.74 19.82
N ALA A 375 31.20 -6.63 20.34
CA ALA A 375 31.59 -8.01 20.63
C ALA A 375 31.98 -8.78 19.35
N ASP A 376 31.24 -8.57 18.25
CA ASP A 376 31.53 -9.18 16.95
C ASP A 376 32.83 -8.60 16.34
N ALA A 377 33.08 -7.29 16.50
CA ALA A 377 34.33 -6.67 16.07
C ALA A 377 35.54 -7.08 16.93
N ALA A 378 35.32 -7.47 18.19
CA ALA A 378 36.34 -7.99 19.10
C ALA A 378 36.58 -9.50 18.93
N ALA A 379 35.72 -10.21 18.18
CA ALA A 379 36.00 -11.58 17.81
C ALA A 379 37.31 -11.61 16.99
N PRO A 380 38.26 -12.52 17.31
CA PRO A 380 39.52 -12.60 16.59
C PRO A 380 39.22 -12.77 15.10
N ALA A 381 39.64 -11.78 14.32
CA ALA A 381 39.41 -11.77 12.88
C ALA A 381 39.80 -13.15 12.32
N PRO A 382 38.91 -13.80 11.53
CA PRO A 382 39.26 -15.07 10.92
C PRO A 382 40.58 -14.86 10.18
N ALA A 383 41.55 -15.73 10.46
CA ALA A 383 42.89 -15.65 9.89
C ALA A 383 42.77 -15.35 8.39
N PRO A 384 43.52 -14.37 7.86
CA PRO A 384 43.36 -13.90 6.48
C PRO A 384 43.42 -15.11 5.56
N ALA A 385 42.27 -15.45 5.00
CA ALA A 385 42.15 -16.53 4.04
C ALA A 385 43.07 -16.14 2.88
N GLY A 386 44.19 -16.84 2.76
CA GLY A 386 45.14 -16.64 1.68
C GLY A 386 44.44 -16.77 0.34
N SER A 387 44.82 -15.91 -0.60
CA SER A 387 44.31 -15.75 -1.96
C SER A 387 42.93 -15.07 -2.09
N HIS A 388 42.94 -13.74 -2.22
CA HIS A 388 41.81 -13.02 -2.82
C HIS A 388 41.61 -13.53 -4.25
N LYS A 389 40.46 -14.16 -4.52
CA LYS A 389 40.01 -14.45 -5.90
C LYS A 389 40.00 -13.11 -6.66
N PRO A 390 40.65 -13.02 -7.84
CA PRO A 390 40.67 -11.77 -8.60
C PRO A 390 39.23 -11.31 -8.89
N ALA A 391 38.98 -10.01 -8.74
CA ALA A 391 37.67 -9.43 -8.94
C ALA A 391 37.09 -9.85 -10.32
N PRO A 392 35.80 -10.23 -10.39
CA PRO A 392 35.16 -10.58 -11.64
C PRO A 392 35.32 -9.47 -12.69
N SER A 393 35.50 -9.84 -13.96
CA SER A 393 35.54 -8.84 -15.03
C SER A 393 34.16 -8.21 -15.25
N LEU A 394 34.10 -7.04 -15.88
CA LEU A 394 32.82 -6.40 -16.24
C LEU A 394 31.95 -7.30 -17.14
N VAL A 395 32.58 -8.11 -18.00
CA VAL A 395 31.88 -9.09 -18.84
C VAL A 395 31.22 -10.16 -17.99
N VAL A 396 31.90 -10.64 -16.94
CA VAL A 396 31.34 -11.61 -16.00
C VAL A 396 30.16 -11.03 -15.23
N LEU A 397 30.22 -9.75 -14.82
CA LEU A 397 29.08 -9.06 -14.21
C LEU A 397 27.86 -8.96 -15.14
N GLN A 398 28.09 -8.60 -16.41
CA GLN A 398 27.01 -8.55 -17.40
C GLN A 398 26.42 -9.95 -17.63
N GLY A 399 27.26 -10.99 -17.65
CA GLY A 399 26.82 -12.39 -17.68
C GLY A 399 25.94 -12.74 -16.49
N ALA A 400 26.38 -12.43 -15.27
CA ALA A 400 25.63 -12.68 -14.04
C ALA A 400 24.27 -11.96 -14.06
N ARG A 401 24.24 -10.70 -14.50
CA ARG A 401 23.00 -9.93 -14.66
C ARG A 401 22.02 -10.60 -15.63
N LEU A 402 22.51 -11.11 -16.76
CA LEU A 402 21.69 -11.80 -17.76
C LEU A 402 21.17 -13.14 -17.24
N VAL A 403 21.98 -13.90 -16.50
CA VAL A 403 21.57 -15.16 -15.86
C VAL A 403 20.44 -14.89 -14.85
N TRP A 404 20.59 -13.86 -14.02
CA TRP A 404 19.56 -13.46 -13.05
C TRP A 404 18.24 -13.04 -13.73
N ASP A 405 18.30 -12.15 -14.73
CA ASP A 405 17.11 -11.70 -15.47
C ASP A 405 16.42 -12.86 -16.22
N GLY A 406 17.20 -13.78 -16.80
CA GLY A 406 16.69 -14.99 -17.44
C GLY A 406 15.96 -15.90 -16.46
N MET A 407 16.54 -16.14 -15.28
CA MET A 407 15.89 -16.92 -14.23
C MET A 407 14.60 -16.25 -13.74
N ARG A 408 14.61 -14.94 -13.50
CA ARG A 408 13.39 -14.19 -13.11
C ARG A 408 12.27 -14.38 -14.11
N LYS A 409 12.55 -14.18 -15.40
CA LYS A 409 11.56 -14.33 -16.48
C LYS A 409 11.02 -15.77 -16.54
N SER A 410 11.89 -16.76 -16.35
CA SER A 410 11.51 -18.18 -16.26
C SER A 410 10.54 -18.42 -15.10
N VAL A 411 10.89 -17.96 -13.89
CA VAL A 411 10.04 -18.10 -12.70
C VAL A 411 8.70 -17.40 -12.89
N GLN A 412 8.67 -16.16 -13.38
CA GLN A 412 7.44 -15.43 -13.67
C GLN A 412 6.55 -16.15 -14.69
N SER A 413 7.13 -16.74 -15.74
CA SER A 413 6.40 -17.52 -16.72
C SER A 413 5.78 -18.79 -16.14
N GLN A 414 6.53 -19.50 -15.27
CA GLN A 414 6.04 -20.70 -14.59
C GLN A 414 4.89 -20.36 -13.63
N PHE A 415 5.01 -19.28 -12.86
CA PHE A 415 3.90 -18.80 -12.03
C PHE A 415 2.67 -18.40 -12.85
N GLY A 416 2.85 -17.72 -13.99
CA GLY A 416 1.73 -17.41 -14.89
C GLY A 416 1.02 -18.67 -15.41
N THR A 417 1.78 -19.75 -15.59
CA THR A 417 1.23 -21.07 -15.97
C THR A 417 0.43 -21.68 -14.83
N ILE A 418 0.98 -21.71 -13.61
CA ILE A 418 0.26 -22.19 -12.40
C ILE A 418 -1.01 -21.38 -12.19
N GLN A 419 -0.92 -20.05 -12.20
CA GLN A 419 -2.06 -19.17 -12.00
C GLN A 419 -3.18 -19.46 -13.01
N SER A 420 -2.83 -19.60 -14.29
CA SER A 420 -3.81 -19.92 -15.33
C SER A 420 -4.45 -21.29 -15.11
N ALA A 421 -3.67 -22.29 -14.69
CA ALA A 421 -4.15 -23.64 -14.43
C ALA A 421 -5.04 -23.72 -13.18
N VAL A 422 -4.68 -23.03 -12.09
CA VAL A 422 -5.48 -22.94 -10.86
C VAL A 422 -6.83 -22.29 -11.15
N LEU A 423 -6.84 -21.14 -11.83
CA LEU A 423 -8.09 -20.45 -12.18
C LEU A 423 -8.96 -21.28 -13.14
N ALA A 424 -8.35 -22.04 -14.05
CA ALA A 424 -9.10 -22.98 -14.88
C ALA A 424 -9.73 -24.12 -14.06
N GLY A 425 -8.99 -24.66 -13.08
CA GLY A 425 -9.51 -25.67 -12.14
C GLY A 425 -10.66 -25.14 -11.29
N VAL A 426 -10.54 -23.92 -10.76
CA VAL A 426 -11.61 -23.23 -10.02
C VAL A 426 -12.87 -23.07 -10.87
N ARG A 427 -12.73 -22.57 -12.11
CA ARG A 427 -13.88 -22.42 -13.01
C ARG A 427 -14.52 -23.75 -13.38
N ALA A 428 -13.73 -24.81 -13.53
CA ALA A 428 -14.25 -26.15 -13.81
C ALA A 428 -15.01 -26.72 -12.60
N HIS A 429 -14.49 -26.54 -11.38
CA HIS A 429 -15.15 -26.93 -10.14
C HIS A 429 -16.48 -26.19 -9.95
N ASN A 430 -16.48 -24.86 -10.09
CA ASN A 430 -17.69 -24.05 -9.93
C ASN A 430 -18.74 -24.32 -11.02
N ALA A 431 -18.36 -24.90 -12.17
CA ALA A 431 -19.28 -25.25 -13.25
C ALA A 431 -19.92 -26.65 -13.07
N ASP A 432 -19.41 -27.47 -12.16
CA ASP A 432 -19.91 -28.82 -11.88
C ASP A 432 -21.07 -28.76 -10.88
N PRO A 433 -22.31 -29.12 -11.28
CA PRO A 433 -23.48 -29.04 -10.40
C PRO A 433 -23.47 -30.07 -9.26
N GLU A 434 -22.57 -31.07 -9.28
CA GLU A 434 -22.42 -32.04 -8.19
C GLU A 434 -21.52 -31.53 -7.06
N GLN A 435 -20.76 -30.45 -7.29
CA GLN A 435 -19.96 -29.81 -6.25
C GLN A 435 -20.85 -28.89 -5.40
N GLU A 436 -20.83 -29.10 -4.09
CA GLU A 436 -21.60 -28.27 -3.14
C GLU A 436 -20.91 -26.94 -2.82
N ASP A 437 -19.59 -26.87 -3.04
CA ASP A 437 -18.75 -25.72 -2.72
C ASP A 437 -18.47 -24.87 -3.98
N GLU A 438 -18.47 -23.54 -3.83
CA GLU A 438 -18.07 -22.60 -4.88
C GLU A 438 -16.87 -21.78 -4.39
N PHE A 439 -15.83 -21.68 -5.21
CA PHE A 439 -14.66 -20.85 -4.91
C PHE A 439 -14.79 -19.45 -5.52
N ASP A 440 -14.51 -18.40 -4.76
CA ASP A 440 -14.40 -17.04 -5.33
C ASP A 440 -13.11 -16.92 -6.16
N GLU A 441 -13.28 -16.91 -7.49
CA GLU A 441 -12.17 -16.75 -8.45
C GLU A 441 -11.33 -15.49 -8.17
N THR A 442 -11.96 -14.41 -7.69
CA THR A 442 -11.29 -13.14 -7.40
C THR A 442 -10.39 -13.25 -6.18
N GLU A 443 -10.87 -13.92 -5.12
CA GLU A 443 -10.10 -14.17 -3.92
C GLU A 443 -8.90 -15.07 -4.23
N VAL A 444 -9.12 -16.17 -4.95
CA VAL A 444 -8.05 -17.08 -5.38
C VAL A 444 -7.01 -16.32 -6.22
N GLN A 445 -7.45 -15.47 -7.15
CA GLN A 445 -6.55 -14.64 -7.94
C GLN A 445 -5.73 -13.67 -7.08
N ALA A 446 -6.33 -13.05 -6.07
CA ALA A 446 -5.65 -12.12 -5.17
C ALA A 446 -4.60 -12.85 -4.31
N GLN A 447 -4.92 -14.04 -3.79
CA GLN A 447 -3.98 -14.86 -3.03
C GLN A 447 -2.79 -15.31 -3.89
N LEU A 448 -3.04 -15.72 -5.14
CA LEU A 448 -1.99 -16.04 -6.10
C LEU A 448 -1.11 -14.82 -6.41
N GLN A 449 -1.68 -13.62 -6.49
CA GLN A 449 -0.91 -12.38 -6.67
C GLN A 449 -0.03 -12.02 -5.47
N ALA A 450 -0.46 -12.32 -4.24
CA ALA A 450 0.35 -12.07 -3.04
C ALA A 450 1.68 -12.86 -3.08
N LEU A 451 1.68 -14.07 -3.66
CA LEU A 451 2.91 -14.86 -3.86
C LEU A 451 3.92 -14.14 -4.78
N PHE A 452 3.45 -13.42 -5.81
CA PHE A 452 4.32 -12.65 -6.71
C PHE A 452 5.05 -11.51 -6.00
N VAL A 453 4.40 -10.84 -5.05
CA VAL A 453 4.98 -9.70 -4.33
C VAL A 453 6.21 -10.11 -3.53
N SER A 454 6.18 -11.30 -2.91
CA SER A 454 7.30 -11.84 -2.15
C SER A 454 8.53 -12.09 -3.04
N LEU A 455 8.31 -12.61 -4.26
CA LEU A 455 9.38 -12.87 -5.23
C LEU A 455 9.94 -11.59 -5.85
N ASP A 456 9.09 -10.61 -6.17
CA ASP A 456 9.52 -9.33 -6.72
C ASP A 456 10.42 -8.55 -5.75
N ARG A 457 10.16 -8.67 -4.44
CA ARG A 457 11.02 -8.05 -3.42
C ARG A 457 12.44 -8.63 -3.40
N MET A 458 12.57 -9.94 -3.60
CA MET A 458 13.88 -10.61 -3.67
C MET A 458 14.61 -10.22 -4.96
N ASP A 459 13.89 -10.11 -6.08
CA ASP A 459 14.45 -9.69 -7.37
C ASP A 459 15.19 -8.35 -7.31
N ARG A 460 14.49 -7.31 -6.82
CA ARG A 460 15.02 -5.94 -6.79
C ARG A 460 16.32 -5.84 -5.99
N GLY A 461 16.44 -6.59 -4.90
CA GLY A 461 17.62 -6.55 -4.03
C GLY A 461 18.91 -6.97 -4.72
N LEU A 462 18.91 -8.06 -5.49
CA LEU A 462 20.12 -8.56 -6.14
C LEU A 462 20.45 -7.80 -7.43
N ILE A 463 19.44 -7.48 -8.25
CA ILE A 463 19.68 -6.71 -9.48
C ILE A 463 20.27 -5.32 -9.18
N ASP A 464 19.77 -4.65 -8.14
CA ASP A 464 20.28 -3.35 -7.71
C ASP A 464 21.75 -3.43 -7.29
N LYS A 465 22.17 -4.54 -6.67
CA LYS A 465 23.56 -4.74 -6.25
C LYS A 465 24.49 -5.06 -7.40
N LEU A 466 24.04 -5.87 -8.36
CA LEU A 466 24.78 -6.13 -9.59
C LEU A 466 24.93 -4.85 -10.43
N ASP A 467 23.88 -4.04 -10.51
CA ASP A 467 23.90 -2.75 -11.23
C ASP A 467 24.79 -1.72 -10.51
N GLN A 468 24.76 -1.67 -9.17
CA GLN A 468 25.70 -0.86 -8.39
C GLN A 468 27.16 -1.29 -8.60
N ALA A 469 27.44 -2.60 -8.64
CA ALA A 469 28.79 -3.12 -8.90
C ALA A 469 29.28 -2.72 -10.31
N LEU A 470 28.40 -2.75 -11.31
CA LEU A 470 28.72 -2.29 -12.67
C LEU A 470 29.08 -0.79 -12.74
N GLY A 471 28.54 0.02 -11.84
CA GLY A 471 28.73 1.48 -11.82
C GLY A 471 29.94 1.99 -11.03
N VAL A 472 30.68 1.14 -10.30
CA VAL A 472 31.81 1.53 -9.44
C VAL A 472 33.09 0.78 -9.79
N GLU A 473 34.25 1.23 -9.28
CA GLU A 473 35.56 0.63 -9.58
C GLU A 473 36.37 0.30 -8.31
N GLY A 474 37.41 -0.52 -8.49
CA GLY A 474 38.35 -0.90 -7.43
C GLY A 474 37.67 -1.52 -6.20
N ALA A 475 38.13 -1.14 -5.01
CA ALA A 475 37.67 -1.69 -3.74
C ALA A 475 36.15 -1.52 -3.49
N GLN A 476 35.52 -0.50 -4.08
CA GLN A 476 34.08 -0.33 -3.97
C GLN A 476 33.33 -1.39 -4.77
N ARG A 477 33.87 -1.79 -5.93
CA ARG A 477 33.33 -2.88 -6.74
C ARG A 477 33.42 -4.21 -5.98
N ASP A 478 34.57 -4.46 -5.37
CA ASP A 478 34.83 -5.64 -4.54
C ASP A 478 33.85 -5.74 -3.36
N ALA A 479 33.55 -4.61 -2.71
CA ALA A 479 32.53 -4.57 -1.67
C ALA A 479 31.13 -4.89 -2.19
N ARG A 480 30.74 -4.37 -3.38
CA ARG A 480 29.43 -4.69 -3.98
C ARG A 480 29.35 -6.15 -4.45
N TYR A 481 30.46 -6.74 -4.88
CA TYR A 481 30.52 -8.17 -5.18
C TYR A 481 30.28 -9.01 -3.94
N ALA A 482 30.96 -8.72 -2.83
CA ALA A 482 30.74 -9.43 -1.59
C ALA A 482 29.29 -9.32 -1.09
N GLU A 483 28.66 -8.15 -1.26
CA GLU A 483 27.24 -7.95 -0.97
C GLU A 483 26.34 -8.81 -1.88
N ALA A 484 26.61 -8.86 -3.19
CA ALA A 484 25.85 -9.67 -4.15
C ALA A 484 26.01 -11.18 -3.87
N GLU A 485 27.23 -11.64 -3.56
CA GLU A 485 27.51 -13.03 -3.20
C GLU A 485 26.76 -13.45 -1.93
N LEU A 486 26.71 -12.57 -0.93
CA LEU A 486 25.93 -12.80 0.28
C LEU A 486 24.43 -12.93 -0.02
N LEU A 487 23.89 -12.11 -0.90
CA LEU A 487 22.49 -12.20 -1.34
C LEU A 487 22.21 -13.50 -2.10
N ILE A 488 23.12 -13.92 -2.99
CA ILE A 488 23.00 -15.20 -3.72
C ILE A 488 22.95 -16.37 -2.74
N ARG A 489 23.83 -16.42 -1.74
CA ARG A 489 23.81 -17.48 -0.71
C ARG A 489 22.51 -17.45 0.10
N GLN A 490 22.02 -16.27 0.46
CA GLN A 490 20.73 -16.14 1.16
C GLN A 490 19.56 -16.66 0.31
N PHE A 491 19.53 -16.30 -0.97
CA PHE A 491 18.50 -16.76 -1.90
C PHE A 491 18.58 -18.25 -2.16
N ARG A 492 19.79 -18.82 -2.20
CA ARG A 492 19.96 -20.27 -2.33
C ARG A 492 19.48 -21.01 -1.08
N GLY A 493 19.81 -20.48 0.09
CA GLY A 493 19.28 -20.97 1.37
C GLY A 493 17.75 -20.92 1.40
N PHE A 494 17.17 -19.78 1.05
CA PHE A 494 15.73 -19.59 0.95
C PHE A 494 15.09 -20.59 -0.04
N ALA A 495 15.59 -20.67 -1.26
CA ALA A 495 15.07 -21.56 -2.30
C ALA A 495 15.10 -23.05 -1.89
N ALA A 496 16.11 -23.44 -1.11
CA ALA A 496 16.25 -24.80 -0.61
C ALA A 496 15.37 -25.09 0.61
N SER A 497 15.18 -24.12 1.51
CA SER A 497 14.50 -24.33 2.79
C SER A 497 13.02 -23.97 2.80
N ASP A 498 12.56 -23.14 1.85
CA ASP A 498 11.21 -22.58 1.86
C ASP A 498 10.16 -23.64 1.48
N PRO A 499 9.23 -24.00 2.41
CA PRO A 499 8.21 -25.01 2.13
C PRO A 499 7.19 -24.57 1.08
N MET A 500 6.99 -23.26 0.91
CA MET A 500 6.03 -22.72 -0.05
C MET A 500 6.52 -22.96 -1.47
N LEU A 501 7.81 -22.74 -1.77
CA LEU A 501 8.38 -23.08 -3.07
C LEU A 501 8.29 -24.58 -3.37
N ALA A 502 8.39 -25.44 -2.35
CA ALA A 502 8.16 -26.87 -2.53
C ALA A 502 6.72 -27.19 -2.91
N PHE A 503 5.77 -26.61 -2.17
CA PHE A 503 4.36 -26.74 -2.46
C PHE A 503 3.98 -26.19 -3.84
N ILE A 504 4.61 -25.11 -4.28
CA ILE A 504 4.39 -24.52 -5.60
C ILE A 504 4.87 -25.44 -6.71
N ASP A 505 6.01 -26.12 -6.56
CA ASP A 505 6.44 -27.12 -7.54
C ASP A 505 5.51 -28.35 -7.56
N ASP A 506 4.97 -28.71 -6.40
CA ASP A 506 4.06 -29.84 -6.23
C ASP A 506 2.56 -29.43 -6.26
N ASN A 507 2.23 -28.34 -6.96
CA ASN A 507 0.90 -27.69 -6.89
C ASN A 507 -0.28 -28.54 -7.42
N GLY A 508 -0.03 -29.58 -8.22
CA GLY A 508 -1.05 -30.48 -8.76
C GLY A 508 -1.87 -29.93 -9.94
N PHE A 509 -1.72 -28.66 -10.32
CA PHE A 509 -2.40 -28.03 -11.45
C PHE A 509 -1.54 -27.98 -12.72
N ALA A 510 -0.25 -27.66 -12.58
CA ALA A 510 0.69 -27.59 -13.69
C ALA A 510 2.09 -28.04 -13.24
N PRO A 511 2.86 -28.76 -14.09
CA PRO A 511 4.23 -29.11 -13.76
C PRO A 511 5.11 -27.86 -13.78
N THR A 512 5.84 -27.60 -12.68
CA THR A 512 6.84 -26.54 -12.61
C THR A 512 8.14 -27.02 -11.99
N GLU A 513 9.21 -26.28 -12.28
CA GLU A 513 10.57 -26.54 -11.83
C GLU A 513 11.20 -25.26 -11.26
N ILE A 514 10.45 -24.50 -10.45
CA ILE A 514 10.86 -23.18 -9.97
C ILE A 514 12.07 -23.31 -9.06
N ARG A 515 12.07 -24.23 -8.08
CA ARG A 515 13.23 -24.44 -7.20
C ARG A 515 14.46 -24.89 -7.99
N ALA A 516 14.30 -25.84 -8.89
CA ALA A 516 15.41 -26.35 -9.71
C ALA A 516 15.99 -25.27 -10.64
N SER A 517 15.13 -24.43 -11.22
CA SER A 517 15.54 -23.29 -12.05
C SER A 517 16.27 -22.24 -11.21
N MET A 518 15.81 -21.96 -9.99
CA MET A 518 16.47 -21.04 -9.07
C MET A 518 17.83 -21.56 -8.61
N ASP A 519 17.94 -22.81 -8.15
CA ASP A 519 19.20 -23.40 -7.69
C ASP A 519 20.24 -23.46 -8.83
N ARG A 520 19.80 -23.81 -10.05
CA ARG A 520 20.68 -23.81 -11.23
C ARG A 520 21.23 -22.42 -11.52
N ALA A 521 20.38 -21.40 -11.52
CA ALA A 521 20.80 -20.03 -11.81
C ALA A 521 21.66 -19.43 -10.69
N LEU A 522 21.26 -19.60 -9.43
CA LEU A 522 22.01 -19.13 -8.26
C LEU A 522 23.37 -19.82 -8.14
N GLY A 523 23.43 -21.13 -8.40
CA GLY A 523 24.68 -21.87 -8.43
C GLY A 523 25.59 -21.48 -9.59
N GLU A 524 25.03 -21.02 -10.72
CA GLU A 524 25.81 -20.44 -11.81
C GLU A 524 26.35 -19.04 -11.44
N LEU A 525 25.53 -18.20 -10.80
CA LEU A 525 25.96 -16.89 -10.30
C LEU A 525 27.08 -17.01 -9.26
N GLU A 526 26.97 -17.98 -8.35
CA GLU A 526 27.99 -18.25 -7.32
C GLU A 526 29.33 -18.72 -7.92
N LYS A 527 29.33 -19.32 -9.13
CA LYS A 527 30.58 -19.66 -9.83
C LYS A 527 31.20 -18.45 -10.51
N GLN A 528 30.35 -17.59 -11.07
CA GLN A 528 30.76 -16.41 -11.84
C GLN A 528 31.32 -15.30 -10.96
N LEU A 529 30.70 -15.06 -9.80
CA LEU A 529 31.20 -14.15 -8.78
C LEU A 529 32.25 -14.87 -7.93
#